data_AF-A0A3D1KR47-F1
#
_entry.id   AF-A0A3D1KR47-F1
#
_cell.length_a   1.000
_cell.length_b   1.000
_cell.length_c   1.000
_cell.angle_alpha   90.00
_cell.angle_beta   90.00
_cell.angle_gamma   90.00
#
_symmetry.space_group_name_H-M   'P 1'
#
loop_
_entity.id
_entity.type
_entity.pdbx_description
1 polymer ?
#
loop_
_entity_poly.entity_id
_entity_poly.type
_entity_poly.pdbx_seq_one_letter_code
_entity_poly.pdbx_strand_id
1 'polypeptide(L)'
;MKEIDLTEGENPNTNNANSETSNYYKRIGMYDGSFDDLIDNISCSSVKLPVSLLANNIPLTITKIADYQLVSNIFNLSPIDTDTVVFNFPITILNQDYSQTSVTSQSQFNNLSALCNQAIGAITCVDIVYPIKISLYNTTTEQTTIISIVNDQNLFDFMANLSVKEVYSVQYPINVKIIGNVNILVSGDIQLKSIINDCLD
;
A
#
# COMPACT_ATOMS: atom_id res chain seq x y z
N MET A 1 -24.88 -15.77 28.35
CA MET A 1 -24.02 -14.65 27.94
C MET A 1 -22.64 -15.23 27.77
N LYS A 2 -22.19 -15.44 26.54
CA LYS A 2 -20.86 -15.99 26.26
C LYS A 2 -19.92 -14.80 26.23
N GLU A 3 -18.99 -14.76 27.18
CA GLU A 3 -17.94 -13.75 27.23
C GLU A 3 -17.13 -13.90 25.93
N ILE A 4 -17.22 -12.91 25.05
CA ILE A 4 -16.32 -12.82 23.91
C ILE A 4 -15.01 -12.35 24.52
N ASP A 5 -14.04 -13.24 24.56
CA ASP A 5 -12.67 -12.88 24.91
C ASP A 5 -12.17 -11.87 23.87
N LEU A 6 -12.05 -10.61 24.31
CA LEU A 6 -11.59 -9.48 23.50
C LEU A 6 -10.07 -9.26 23.66
N THR A 7 -9.32 -10.29 24.06
CA THR A 7 -7.86 -10.24 24.02
C THR A 7 -7.40 -10.11 22.57
N GLU A 8 -7.06 -8.88 22.15
CA GLU A 8 -6.53 -8.62 20.81
C GLU A 8 -5.19 -9.33 20.63
N GLY A 9 -5.06 -10.12 19.58
CA GLY A 9 -3.78 -10.73 19.19
C GLY A 9 -3.26 -11.85 20.11
N GLU A 10 -4.00 -12.26 21.15
CA GLU A 10 -3.77 -13.54 21.83
C GLU A 10 -4.99 -14.45 21.65
N ASN A 11 -4.72 -15.72 21.41
CA ASN A 11 -5.64 -16.85 21.21
C ASN A 11 -7.16 -16.51 21.34
N PRO A 12 -7.86 -16.17 20.24
CA PRO A 12 -7.76 -16.81 18.93
C PRO A 12 -7.09 -16.02 17.77
N ASN A 13 -6.20 -15.05 18.03
CA ASN A 13 -5.79 -14.06 16.99
C ASN A 13 -7.00 -13.25 16.49
N THR A 14 -7.91 -12.92 17.40
CA THR A 14 -9.10 -12.12 17.07
C THR A 14 -8.71 -10.65 17.04
N ASN A 15 -9.06 -9.98 15.94
CA ASN A 15 -8.78 -8.57 15.69
C ASN A 15 -10.07 -7.84 15.33
N ASN A 16 -10.10 -6.54 15.60
CA ASN A 16 -11.20 -5.65 15.20
C ASN A 16 -10.64 -4.47 14.39
N ALA A 17 -11.50 -3.58 13.91
CA ALA A 17 -11.12 -2.44 13.07
C ALA A 17 -10.07 -1.49 13.70
N ASN A 18 -9.96 -1.44 15.03
CA ASN A 18 -9.05 -0.54 15.75
C ASN A 18 -7.75 -1.22 16.22
N SER A 19 -7.64 -2.54 16.07
CA SER A 19 -6.45 -3.27 16.51
C SER A 19 -5.21 -2.88 15.69
N GLU A 20 -4.05 -2.96 16.32
CA GLU A 20 -2.76 -2.71 15.68
C GLU A 20 -2.54 -3.63 14.46
N THR A 21 -2.90 -4.91 14.59
CA THR A 21 -2.85 -5.90 13.52
C THR A 21 -3.63 -5.46 12.28
N SER A 22 -4.83 -4.90 12.46
CA SER A 22 -5.64 -4.36 11.35
C SER A 22 -4.97 -3.20 10.66
N ASN A 23 -4.32 -2.30 11.42
CA ASN A 23 -3.55 -1.21 10.83
C ASN A 23 -2.38 -1.74 10.00
N TYR A 24 -1.67 -2.77 10.49
CA TYR A 24 -0.60 -3.40 9.73
C TYR A 24 -1.08 -4.08 8.46
N TYR A 25 -2.12 -4.91 8.53
CA TYR A 25 -2.68 -5.53 7.32
C TYR A 25 -3.21 -4.48 6.34
N LYS A 26 -3.84 -3.41 6.83
CA LYS A 26 -4.26 -2.28 5.99
C LYS A 26 -3.06 -1.69 5.26
N ARG A 27 -1.98 -1.38 5.98
CA ARG A 27 -0.76 -0.78 5.42
C ARG A 27 0.05 -1.69 4.52
N ILE A 28 0.03 -3.00 4.74
CA ILE A 28 0.60 -3.99 3.81
C ILE A 28 -0.20 -4.00 2.50
N GLY A 29 -1.53 -3.94 2.58
CA GLY A 29 -2.38 -3.90 1.39
C GLY A 29 -2.42 -2.56 0.66
N MET A 30 -1.91 -1.48 1.26
CA MET A 30 -1.91 -0.14 0.63
C MET A 30 -1.08 -0.14 -0.65
N TYR A 31 -1.55 0.64 -1.63
CA TYR A 31 -0.81 0.79 -2.88
C TYR A 31 0.51 1.53 -2.65
N ASP A 32 1.63 0.86 -2.91
CA ASP A 32 2.97 1.46 -2.91
C ASP A 32 3.24 2.16 -4.25
N GLY A 33 3.40 3.47 -4.19
CA GLY A 33 3.67 4.34 -5.33
C GLY A 33 5.15 4.60 -5.57
N SER A 34 6.05 4.19 -4.67
CA SER A 34 7.47 4.59 -4.70
C SER A 34 8.25 4.19 -5.97
N PHE A 35 7.72 3.27 -6.77
CA PHE A 35 8.36 2.82 -7.99
C PHE A 35 8.45 3.90 -9.09
N ASP A 36 7.64 4.96 -9.06
CA ASP A 36 7.69 6.08 -10.00
C ASP A 36 8.12 7.42 -9.38
N ASP A 37 8.69 7.38 -8.17
CA ASP A 37 9.31 8.53 -7.49
C ASP A 37 10.33 9.27 -8.36
N LEU A 38 10.92 8.60 -9.35
CA LEU A 38 11.79 9.22 -10.36
C LEU A 38 11.12 10.38 -11.10
N ILE A 39 9.82 10.28 -11.39
CA ILE A 39 9.09 11.26 -12.19
C ILE A 39 8.19 12.16 -11.35
N ASP A 40 7.72 11.71 -10.20
CA ASP A 40 6.69 12.43 -9.44
C ASP A 40 7.15 12.85 -8.03
N ASN A 41 8.12 12.12 -7.45
CA ASN A 41 8.63 12.29 -6.09
C ASN A 41 7.51 12.22 -5.01
N ILE A 42 6.57 11.29 -5.17
CA ILE A 42 5.43 11.08 -4.26
C ILE A 42 5.22 9.58 -3.98
N SER A 43 5.90 9.04 -2.96
CA SER A 43 5.93 7.59 -2.72
C SER A 43 4.59 6.92 -2.35
N CYS A 44 3.58 7.68 -1.91
CA CYS A 44 2.26 7.13 -1.56
C CYS A 44 1.23 7.18 -2.70
N SER A 45 1.66 7.50 -3.92
CA SER A 45 0.82 7.50 -5.11
C SER A 45 1.66 7.22 -6.34
N SER A 46 1.03 6.98 -7.48
CA SER A 46 1.75 6.92 -8.76
C SER A 46 1.01 7.62 -9.87
N VAL A 47 1.75 8.03 -10.90
CA VAL A 47 1.21 8.58 -12.13
C VAL A 47 0.72 7.44 -13.01
N LYS A 48 -0.58 7.46 -13.32
CA LYS A 48 -1.17 6.50 -14.24
C LYS A 48 -0.68 6.74 -15.67
N LEU A 49 -0.04 5.73 -16.25
CA LEU A 49 0.45 5.76 -17.62
C LEU A 49 -0.70 5.54 -18.64
N PRO A 50 -0.60 6.12 -19.85
CA PRO A 50 0.50 6.96 -20.33
C PRO A 50 0.45 8.40 -19.80
N VAL A 51 1.61 9.05 -19.66
CA VAL A 51 1.75 10.46 -19.27
C VAL A 51 2.75 11.20 -20.14
N SER A 52 2.47 12.47 -20.43
CA SER A 52 3.39 13.40 -21.11
C SER A 52 4.06 14.31 -20.09
N LEU A 53 5.38 14.47 -20.21
CA LEU A 53 6.18 15.31 -19.33
C LEU A 53 7.37 15.93 -20.06
N LEU A 54 8.03 16.88 -19.42
CA LEU A 54 9.34 17.42 -19.79
C LEU A 54 10.35 16.94 -18.76
N ALA A 55 11.41 16.26 -19.18
CA ALA A 55 12.58 15.95 -18.35
C ALA A 55 13.73 16.86 -18.79
N ASN A 56 14.23 17.73 -17.91
CA ASN A 56 15.22 18.77 -18.24
C ASN A 56 14.88 19.53 -19.55
N ASN A 57 13.61 19.92 -19.70
CA ASN A 57 13.01 20.58 -20.88
C ASN A 57 12.90 19.73 -22.16
N ILE A 58 13.23 18.44 -22.11
CA ILE A 58 13.07 17.51 -23.23
C ILE A 58 11.70 16.82 -23.12
N PRO A 59 10.83 16.94 -24.14
CA PRO A 59 9.51 16.32 -24.11
C PRO A 59 9.59 14.80 -24.25
N LEU A 60 8.88 14.10 -23.36
CA LEU A 60 8.73 12.65 -23.35
C LEU A 60 7.25 12.26 -23.21
N THR A 61 6.93 11.06 -23.68
CA THR A 61 5.69 10.35 -23.33
C THR A 61 6.06 9.01 -22.74
N ILE A 62 5.71 8.80 -21.48
CA ILE A 62 5.95 7.56 -20.75
C ILE A 62 4.71 6.70 -20.92
N THR A 63 4.85 5.52 -21.52
CA THR A 63 3.72 4.63 -21.82
C THR A 63 3.74 3.34 -21.00
N LYS A 64 4.90 2.99 -20.46
CA LYS A 64 5.15 1.80 -19.63
C LYS A 64 6.30 2.08 -18.66
N ILE A 65 6.40 1.27 -17.61
CA ILE A 65 7.45 1.37 -16.57
C ILE A 65 8.87 1.40 -17.17
N ALA A 66 9.12 0.60 -18.23
CA ALA A 66 10.43 0.57 -18.88
C ALA A 66 10.85 1.92 -19.50
N ASP A 67 9.91 2.82 -19.78
CA ASP A 67 10.19 4.15 -20.35
C ASP A 67 10.77 5.11 -19.30
N TYR A 68 10.71 4.79 -17.99
CA TYR A 68 11.42 5.57 -16.95
C TYR A 68 12.93 5.61 -17.19
N GLN A 69 13.50 4.62 -17.89
CA GLN A 69 14.89 4.67 -18.31
C GLN A 69 15.18 5.87 -19.23
N LEU A 70 14.21 6.35 -20.01
CA LEU A 70 14.38 7.55 -20.84
C LEU A 70 14.59 8.80 -19.98
N VAL A 71 13.87 8.91 -18.86
CA VAL A 71 14.03 10.01 -17.89
C VAL A 71 15.40 9.90 -17.22
N SER A 72 15.76 8.71 -16.72
CA SER A 72 17.09 8.47 -16.13
C SER A 72 18.23 8.77 -17.09
N ASN A 73 18.10 8.42 -18.37
CA ASN A 73 19.11 8.73 -19.39
C ASN A 73 19.30 10.24 -19.58
N ILE A 74 18.22 11.03 -19.49
CA ILE A 74 18.28 12.49 -19.59
C ILE A 74 18.97 13.08 -18.37
N PHE A 75 18.60 12.62 -17.17
CA PHE A 75 19.23 13.06 -15.92
C PHE A 75 20.73 12.75 -15.91
N ASN A 76 21.13 11.60 -16.44
CA ASN A 76 22.53 11.20 -16.54
C ASN A 76 23.34 11.92 -17.63
N LEU A 77 22.74 12.83 -18.43
CA LEU A 77 23.49 13.59 -19.44
C LEU A 77 24.51 14.55 -18.81
N SER A 78 24.26 15.00 -17.59
CA SER A 78 25.18 15.86 -16.85
C SER A 78 25.09 15.54 -15.35
N PRO A 79 26.23 15.50 -14.63
CA PRO A 79 26.23 15.27 -13.19
C PRO A 79 26.15 16.55 -12.35
N ILE A 80 26.03 17.73 -12.98
CA ILE A 80 26.11 19.04 -12.31
C ILE A 80 24.87 19.92 -12.50
N ASP A 81 23.90 19.50 -13.31
CA ASP A 81 22.63 20.20 -13.49
C ASP A 81 21.60 19.81 -12.42
N THR A 82 20.52 20.56 -12.39
CA THR A 82 19.35 20.22 -11.56
C THR A 82 18.36 19.47 -12.42
N ASP A 83 18.14 18.22 -12.06
CA ASP A 83 17.13 17.37 -12.68
C ASP A 83 15.73 17.81 -12.31
N THR A 84 14.88 17.94 -13.33
CA THR A 84 13.50 18.42 -13.18
C THR A 84 12.56 17.65 -14.09
N VAL A 85 11.37 17.36 -13.54
CA VAL A 85 10.22 16.84 -14.29
C VAL A 85 9.09 17.86 -14.21
N VAL A 86 8.50 18.16 -15.37
CA VAL A 86 7.31 19.01 -15.47
C VAL A 86 6.24 18.25 -16.25
N PHE A 87 5.12 17.95 -15.59
CA PHE A 87 4.02 17.24 -16.23
C PHE A 87 3.19 18.15 -17.15
N ASN A 88 2.74 17.59 -18.26
CA ASN A 88 1.72 18.20 -19.11
C ASN A 88 0.34 17.81 -18.57
N PHE A 89 -0.26 18.71 -17.80
CA PHE A 89 -1.59 18.50 -17.22
C PHE A 89 -2.71 18.51 -18.28
N PRO A 90 -3.82 17.78 -18.07
CA PRO A 90 -4.11 16.97 -16.88
C PRO A 90 -3.39 15.61 -16.86
N ILE A 91 -3.10 15.11 -15.65
CA ILE A 91 -2.61 13.75 -15.39
C ILE A 91 -3.56 13.01 -14.45
N THR A 92 -3.48 11.69 -14.40
CA THR A 92 -4.23 10.88 -13.44
C THR A 92 -3.27 10.27 -12.44
N ILE A 93 -3.58 10.41 -11.15
CA ILE A 93 -2.83 9.82 -10.04
C ILE A 93 -3.61 8.63 -9.49
N LEU A 94 -2.93 7.52 -9.20
CA LEU A 94 -3.44 6.40 -8.42
C LEU A 94 -2.95 6.55 -6.98
N ASN A 95 -3.87 6.68 -6.04
CA ASN A 95 -3.54 6.93 -4.63
C ASN A 95 -3.33 5.62 -3.85
N GLN A 96 -2.75 5.73 -2.65
CA GLN A 96 -2.58 4.63 -1.66
C GLN A 96 -3.84 3.79 -1.39
N ASP A 97 -5.03 4.35 -1.59
CA ASP A 97 -6.33 3.71 -1.41
C ASP A 97 -6.93 3.14 -2.71
N TYR A 98 -6.12 3.02 -3.76
CA TYR A 98 -6.51 2.59 -5.11
C TYR A 98 -7.52 3.50 -5.84
N SER A 99 -7.91 4.63 -5.23
CA SER A 99 -8.71 5.64 -5.92
C SER A 99 -7.89 6.39 -6.97
N GLN A 100 -8.57 6.96 -7.96
CA GLN A 100 -7.92 7.76 -9.01
C GLN A 100 -8.31 9.22 -8.89
N THR A 101 -7.32 10.11 -8.93
CA THR A 101 -7.51 11.56 -8.89
C THR A 101 -7.04 12.17 -10.20
N SER A 102 -7.91 12.93 -10.86
CA SER A 102 -7.51 13.77 -12.00
C SER A 102 -6.87 15.06 -11.47
N VAL A 103 -5.61 15.29 -11.83
CA VAL A 103 -4.85 16.49 -11.46
C VAL A 103 -4.72 17.38 -12.67
N THR A 104 -5.19 18.62 -12.58
CA THR A 104 -5.27 19.56 -13.72
C THR A 104 -4.27 20.70 -13.65
N SER A 105 -3.43 20.77 -12.60
CA SER A 105 -2.41 21.80 -12.46
C SER A 105 -1.29 21.41 -11.50
N GLN A 106 -0.15 22.11 -11.61
CA GLN A 106 0.99 21.95 -10.70
C GLN A 106 0.63 22.23 -9.24
N SER A 107 -0.27 23.19 -8.99
CA SER A 107 -0.69 23.51 -7.62
C SER A 107 -1.47 22.36 -6.99
N GLN A 108 -2.33 21.67 -7.75
CA GLN A 108 -3.03 20.49 -7.26
C GLN A 108 -2.07 19.34 -7.01
N PHE A 109 -1.09 19.15 -7.90
CA PHE A 109 -0.04 18.14 -7.74
C PHE A 109 0.79 18.38 -6.47
N ASN A 110 1.24 19.62 -6.24
CA ASN A 110 2.00 19.98 -5.04
C ASN A 110 1.19 19.76 -3.75
N ASN A 111 -0.12 20.03 -3.77
CA ASN A 111 -0.99 19.75 -2.62
C ASN A 111 -1.09 18.24 -2.35
N LEU A 112 -1.15 17.41 -3.40
CA LEU A 112 -1.15 15.96 -3.26
C LEU A 112 0.17 15.46 -2.66
N SER A 113 1.31 15.97 -3.13
CA SER A 113 2.62 15.68 -2.54
C SER A 113 2.70 16.07 -1.05
N ALA A 114 2.19 17.25 -0.69
CA ALA A 114 2.18 17.69 0.71
C ALA A 114 1.30 16.81 1.61
N LEU A 115 0.14 16.38 1.12
CA LEU A 115 -0.73 15.44 1.83
C LEU A 115 -0.07 14.06 1.99
N CYS A 116 0.63 13.61 0.95
CA CYS A 116 1.37 12.36 0.96
C CYS A 116 2.42 12.31 2.07
N ASN A 117 3.20 13.39 2.20
CA ASN A 117 4.25 13.51 3.23
C ASN A 117 3.71 13.51 4.67
N GLN A 118 2.41 13.75 4.87
CA GLN A 118 1.76 13.70 6.17
C GLN A 118 1.01 12.38 6.41
N ALA A 119 0.79 11.59 5.35
CA ALA A 119 0.09 10.32 5.43
C ALA A 119 1.01 9.23 5.98
N ILE A 120 0.40 8.26 6.68
CA ILE A 120 1.11 7.02 7.03
C ILE A 120 1.18 6.17 5.77
N GLY A 121 2.39 5.94 5.26
CA GLY A 121 2.62 5.17 4.04
C GLY A 121 2.40 3.65 4.19
N ALA A 122 2.42 2.99 3.03
CA ALA A 122 2.41 1.53 2.92
C ALA A 122 3.61 0.90 3.66
N ILE A 123 3.43 -0.32 4.15
CA ILE A 123 4.54 -1.13 4.65
C ILE A 123 5.11 -1.89 3.46
N THR A 124 6.27 -1.47 2.98
CA THR A 124 6.89 -2.01 1.76
C THR A 124 7.85 -3.17 2.02
N CYS A 125 8.16 -3.44 3.29
CA CYS A 125 9.15 -4.44 3.64
C CYS A 125 8.61 -5.85 3.84
N VAL A 126 7.29 -5.98 3.92
CA VAL A 126 6.57 -7.24 4.08
C VAL A 126 5.49 -7.29 3.00
N ASP A 127 5.51 -8.34 2.19
CA ASP A 127 4.52 -8.60 1.16
C ASP A 127 3.83 -9.95 1.45
N ILE A 128 2.51 -10.01 1.34
CA ILE A 128 1.73 -11.22 1.60
C ILE A 128 1.69 -12.07 0.34
N VAL A 129 2.04 -13.35 0.47
CA VAL A 129 1.89 -14.31 -0.62
C VAL A 129 0.44 -14.78 -0.64
N TYR A 130 -0.35 -14.19 -1.54
CA TYR A 130 -1.75 -14.52 -1.76
C TYR A 130 -1.95 -15.89 -2.47
N PRO A 131 -3.13 -16.52 -2.32
CA PRO A 131 -4.26 -16.08 -1.51
C PRO A 131 -4.12 -16.42 -0.02
N ILE A 132 -4.73 -15.59 0.84
CA ILE A 132 -4.94 -15.89 2.26
C ILE A 132 -6.44 -15.96 2.57
N LYS A 133 -6.79 -16.59 3.70
CA LYS A 133 -8.18 -16.67 4.17
C LYS A 133 -8.35 -15.94 5.48
N ILE A 134 -9.47 -15.26 5.62
CA ILE A 134 -9.87 -14.54 6.83
C ILE A 134 -11.21 -15.08 7.30
N SER A 135 -11.29 -15.48 8.56
CA SER A 135 -12.56 -15.80 9.23
C SER A 135 -13.14 -14.50 9.78
N LEU A 136 -14.30 -14.08 9.28
CA LEU A 136 -15.01 -12.86 9.69
C LEU A 136 -16.24 -13.24 10.52
N TYR A 137 -16.35 -12.71 11.73
CA TYR A 137 -17.50 -12.89 12.62
C TYR A 137 -18.24 -11.57 12.84
N ASN A 138 -19.55 -11.56 12.59
CA ASN A 138 -20.41 -10.40 12.84
C ASN A 138 -21.11 -10.54 14.20
N THR A 139 -20.82 -9.62 15.12
CA THR A 139 -21.31 -9.67 16.51
C THR A 139 -22.80 -9.39 16.65
N THR A 140 -23.47 -8.85 15.61
CA THR A 140 -24.92 -8.57 15.63
C THR A 140 -25.73 -9.77 15.13
N THR A 141 -25.26 -10.43 14.07
CA THR A 141 -25.96 -11.57 13.45
C THR A 141 -25.48 -12.92 13.95
N GLU A 142 -24.36 -12.94 14.68
CA GLU A 142 -23.66 -14.15 15.15
C GLU A 142 -23.23 -15.09 14.01
N GLN A 143 -23.09 -14.54 12.79
CA GLN A 143 -22.68 -15.31 11.62
C GLN A 143 -21.17 -15.25 11.43
N THR A 144 -20.60 -16.38 10.99
CA THR A 144 -19.19 -16.49 10.59
C THR A 144 -19.11 -16.74 9.10
N THR A 145 -18.23 -16.02 8.42
CA THR A 145 -17.97 -16.14 6.98
C THR A 145 -16.46 -16.30 6.74
N ILE A 146 -16.06 -17.03 5.70
CA ILE A 146 -14.66 -17.12 5.28
C ILE A 146 -14.49 -16.27 4.03
N ILE A 147 -13.62 -15.27 4.12
CA ILE A 147 -13.26 -14.37 3.02
C ILE A 147 -11.91 -14.81 2.45
N SER A 148 -11.80 -14.90 1.13
CA SER A 148 -10.54 -15.14 0.44
C SER A 148 -9.98 -13.80 -0.04
N ILE A 149 -8.77 -13.46 0.39
CA ILE A 149 -8.05 -12.29 -0.08
C ILE A 149 -7.04 -12.74 -1.13
N VAL A 150 -7.08 -12.15 -2.32
CA VAL A 150 -6.29 -12.63 -3.47
C VAL A 150 -5.23 -11.64 -3.97
N ASN A 151 -5.22 -10.41 -3.45
CA ASN A 151 -4.22 -9.37 -3.74
C ASN A 151 -4.28 -8.27 -2.66
N ASP A 152 -3.34 -7.32 -2.75
CA ASP A 152 -3.22 -6.19 -1.83
C ASP A 152 -4.43 -5.28 -1.81
N GLN A 153 -5.03 -4.99 -2.98
CA GLN A 153 -6.24 -4.19 -3.05
C GLN A 153 -7.39 -4.81 -2.25
N ASN A 154 -7.59 -6.13 -2.38
CA ASN A 154 -8.61 -6.83 -1.60
C ASN A 154 -8.31 -6.81 -0.10
N LEU A 155 -7.03 -6.88 0.29
CA LEU A 155 -6.63 -6.78 1.69
C LEU A 155 -6.91 -5.38 2.24
N PHE A 156 -6.48 -4.35 1.51
CA PHE A 156 -6.73 -2.95 1.85
C PHE A 156 -8.22 -2.67 1.98
N ASP A 157 -9.01 -3.04 0.98
CA ASP A 157 -10.45 -2.84 0.95
C ASP A 157 -11.13 -3.56 2.13
N PHE A 158 -10.72 -4.79 2.43
CA PHE A 158 -11.24 -5.54 3.57
C PHE A 158 -10.94 -4.82 4.89
N MET A 159 -9.69 -4.41 5.13
CA MET A 159 -9.30 -3.76 6.38
C MET A 159 -9.87 -2.34 6.51
N ALA A 160 -9.98 -1.59 5.41
CA ALA A 160 -10.54 -0.24 5.39
C ALA A 160 -12.06 -0.21 5.61
N ASN A 161 -12.76 -1.27 5.22
CA ASN A 161 -14.22 -1.35 5.33
C ASN A 161 -14.71 -2.24 6.50
N LEU A 162 -13.80 -2.76 7.33
CA LEU A 162 -14.15 -3.60 8.47
C LEU A 162 -15.02 -2.83 9.48
N SER A 163 -16.21 -3.34 9.76
CA SER A 163 -17.16 -2.69 10.68
C SER A 163 -16.73 -2.81 12.13
N VAL A 164 -17.14 -1.86 12.98
CA VAL A 164 -17.03 -1.98 14.45
C VAL A 164 -17.82 -3.15 15.04
N LYS A 165 -18.74 -3.73 14.27
CA LYS A 165 -19.53 -4.91 14.64
C LYS A 165 -18.92 -6.22 14.14
N GLU A 166 -17.73 -6.15 13.54
CA GLU A 166 -17.05 -7.29 12.96
C GLU A 166 -15.71 -7.49 13.64
N VAL A 167 -15.39 -8.75 13.87
CA VAL A 167 -14.06 -9.19 14.30
C VAL A 167 -13.58 -10.25 13.34
N TYR A 168 -12.28 -10.35 13.13
CA TYR A 168 -11.70 -11.33 12.23
C TYR A 168 -10.49 -12.01 12.82
N SER A 169 -10.16 -13.16 12.25
CA SER A 169 -8.87 -13.82 12.42
C SER A 169 -8.36 -14.33 11.09
N VAL A 170 -7.05 -14.16 10.86
CA VAL A 170 -6.40 -14.74 9.69
C VAL A 170 -6.23 -16.24 9.88
N GLN A 171 -6.50 -17.02 8.84
CA GLN A 171 -6.27 -18.46 8.86
C GLN A 171 -4.79 -18.74 8.62
N TYR A 172 -4.03 -18.67 9.69
CA TYR A 172 -2.62 -19.05 9.72
C TYR A 172 -2.42 -20.56 9.54
N PRO A 173 -1.23 -20.99 9.07
CA PRO A 173 -0.11 -20.14 8.69
C PRO A 173 -0.29 -19.47 7.31
N ILE A 174 0.34 -18.30 7.14
CA ILE A 174 0.44 -17.59 5.84
C ILE A 174 1.91 -17.47 5.42
N ASN A 175 2.15 -17.31 4.12
CA ASN A 175 3.48 -17.01 3.61
C ASN A 175 3.63 -15.50 3.42
N VAL A 176 4.74 -14.94 3.88
CA VAL A 176 5.11 -13.55 3.63
C VAL A 176 6.50 -13.49 3.01
N LYS A 177 6.75 -12.50 2.17
CA LYS A 177 8.08 -12.12 1.69
C LYS A 177 8.59 -10.96 2.51
N ILE A 178 9.83 -11.04 2.97
CA ILE A 178 10.55 -9.89 3.54
C ILE A 178 11.56 -9.37 2.51
N ILE A 179 11.92 -8.09 2.58
CA ILE A 179 13.07 -7.51 1.84
C ILE A 179 14.26 -8.48 1.90
N GLY A 180 14.76 -8.88 0.73
CA GLY A 180 15.78 -9.93 0.59
C GLY A 180 15.28 -11.27 0.03
N ASN A 181 14.01 -11.34 -0.43
CA ASN A 181 13.40 -12.48 -1.15
C ASN A 181 13.26 -13.78 -0.33
N VAL A 182 13.23 -13.70 1.00
CA VAL A 182 12.99 -14.86 1.85
C VAL A 182 11.49 -15.01 2.11
N ASN A 183 10.92 -16.12 1.65
CA ASN A 183 9.57 -16.54 2.05
C ASN A 183 9.63 -17.08 3.48
N ILE A 184 8.84 -16.50 4.38
CA ILE A 184 8.73 -16.93 5.77
C ILE A 184 7.30 -17.38 6.02
N LEU A 185 7.18 -18.53 6.69
CA LEU A 185 5.91 -19.02 7.19
C LEU A 185 5.60 -18.30 8.51
N VAL A 186 4.53 -17.51 8.50
CA VAL A 186 4.04 -16.78 9.67
C VAL A 186 2.88 -17.54 10.29
N SER A 187 2.94 -17.84 11.58
CA SER A 187 1.97 -18.68 12.29
C SER A 187 0.95 -17.91 13.13
N GLY A 188 1.04 -16.59 13.23
CA GLY A 188 0.15 -15.78 14.05
C GLY A 188 0.45 -14.29 14.01
N ASP A 189 -0.44 -13.48 14.59
CA ASP A 189 -0.33 -12.02 14.58
C ASP A 189 0.91 -11.54 15.34
N ILE A 190 1.27 -12.19 16.44
CA ILE A 190 2.46 -11.83 17.23
C ILE A 190 3.73 -11.90 16.37
N GLN A 191 3.88 -12.98 15.59
CA GLN A 191 5.05 -13.13 14.73
C GLN A 191 5.03 -12.13 13.57
N LEU A 192 3.86 -11.86 12.98
CA LEU A 192 3.72 -10.83 11.94
C LEU A 192 4.12 -9.46 12.47
N LYS A 193 3.61 -9.07 13.64
CA LYS A 193 3.92 -7.79 14.29
C LYS A 193 5.41 -7.64 14.57
N SER A 194 6.06 -8.69 15.09
CA SER A 194 7.51 -8.68 15.31
C SER A 194 8.27 -8.42 14.02
N ILE A 195 7.94 -9.14 12.95
CA ILE A 195 8.58 -8.97 11.63
C ILE A 195 8.44 -7.54 11.10
N ILE A 196 7.25 -6.95 11.26
CA ILE A 196 6.98 -5.59 10.78
C ILE A 196 7.77 -4.57 11.60
N ASN A 197 7.76 -4.69 12.93
CA ASN A 197 8.48 -3.76 13.80
C ASN A 197 9.99 -3.81 13.55
N ASP A 198 10.57 -5.01 13.42
CA ASP A 198 12.01 -5.18 13.13
C ASP A 198 12.43 -4.57 11.78
N CYS A 199 11.49 -4.36 10.86
CA CYS A 199 11.73 -3.71 9.58
C CYS A 199 11.59 -2.17 9.65
N LEU A 200 10.65 -1.69 10.46
CA LEU A 200 10.32 -0.26 10.53
C LEU A 200 11.31 0.52 11.40
N ASP A 201 12.10 -0.17 12.22
CA ASP A 201 13.23 0.35 13.01
C ASP A 201 14.50 0.57 12.16
#